data_AF-A0A4Y2FCW6-F1
#
_entry.id   AF-A0A4Y2FCW6-F1
#
_cell.length_a   1.000
_cell.length_b   1.000
_cell.length_c   1.000
_cell.angle_alpha   90.00
_cell.angle_beta   90.00
_cell.angle_gamma   90.00
#
_symmetry.space_group_name_H-M   'P 1'
#
loop_
_entity.id
_entity.type
_entity.pdbx_description
1 polymer ?
#
loop_
_entity_poly.entity_id
_entity_poly.type
_entity_poly.pdbx_seq_one_letter_code
_entity_poly.pdbx_strand_id
1 'polypeptide(L)'
;MVEDDDETPETRSDARNLCNRMLTYDFLTLLGFWKNIITRIDRIQKRLQGPSMNFHSAALDLKALKDYFNNDRECIVNEALKIGEILCEEWNVQFENGQEKKKKIIGENSHDAGLSSKNEIERVMKSTLDRIHMEINERFFRLNEMDLKFGFLLNVEELCYGHKTDVLLGN
;
A
#
# COMPACT_ATOMS: atom_id res chain seq x y z
N MET A 1 -25.34 20.98 29.10
CA MET A 1 -24.00 20.83 28.49
C MET A 1 -23.04 21.36 29.52
N VAL A 2 -22.21 20.48 30.10
CA VAL A 2 -21.19 20.89 31.06
C VAL A 2 -20.05 21.44 30.23
N GLU A 3 -19.83 22.75 30.29
CA GLU A 3 -18.63 23.37 29.71
C GLU A 3 -17.46 22.92 30.57
N ASP A 4 -16.48 22.28 29.93
CA ASP A 4 -15.21 21.91 30.56
C ASP A 4 -14.40 23.20 30.69
N ASP A 5 -14.28 23.71 31.91
CA ASP A 5 -13.75 25.06 32.24
C ASP A 5 -12.25 25.22 31.93
N ASP A 6 -11.61 24.20 31.36
CA ASP A 6 -10.17 24.11 31.03
C ASP A 6 -9.90 24.17 29.50
N GLU A 7 -10.93 24.12 28.64
CA GLU A 7 -10.74 24.20 27.19
C GLU A 7 -10.64 25.65 26.67
N THR A 8 -9.43 26.05 26.29
CA THR A 8 -9.21 27.35 25.64
C THR A 8 -9.98 27.45 24.31
N PRO A 9 -10.49 28.63 23.94
CA PRO A 9 -11.16 28.83 22.66
C PRO A 9 -10.27 28.50 21.47
N GLU A 10 -8.95 28.65 21.61
CA GLU A 10 -7.95 28.22 20.64
C GLU A 10 -7.96 26.69 20.45
N THR A 11 -7.90 25.90 21.53
CA THR A 11 -7.97 24.43 21.48
C THR A 11 -9.23 23.95 20.74
N ARG A 12 -10.37 24.57 21.03
CA ARG A 12 -11.65 24.24 20.36
C ARG A 12 -11.62 24.55 18.87
N SER A 13 -11.02 25.68 18.49
CA SER A 13 -10.85 26.06 17.08
C SER A 13 -9.96 25.08 16.33
N ASP A 14 -8.82 24.71 16.93
CA ASP A 14 -7.86 23.79 16.33
C ASP A 14 -8.43 22.38 16.18
N ALA A 15 -9.12 21.87 17.20
CA ALA A 15 -9.81 20.59 17.15
C ALA A 15 -10.86 20.56 16.02
N ARG A 16 -11.63 21.64 15.87
CA ARG A 16 -12.62 21.77 14.79
C ARG A 16 -11.97 21.78 13.41
N ASN A 17 -10.86 22.51 13.25
CA ASN A 17 -10.10 22.54 12.00
C ASN A 17 -9.54 21.17 11.64
N LEU A 18 -9.01 20.43 12.63
CA LEU A 18 -8.52 19.06 12.42
C LEU A 18 -9.65 18.11 12.00
N CYS A 19 -10.79 18.16 12.71
CA CYS A 19 -11.96 17.35 12.41
C CYS A 19 -12.44 17.57 10.97
N ASN A 20 -12.55 18.84 10.54
CA ASN A 20 -12.94 19.18 9.18
C ASN A 20 -11.97 18.63 8.11
N ARG A 21 -10.67 18.49 8.43
CA ARG A 21 -9.67 17.90 7.51
C ARG A 21 -9.75 16.38 7.47
N MET A 22 -10.05 15.75 8.60
CA MET A 22 -10.19 14.29 8.72
C MET A 22 -11.50 13.79 8.07
N LEU A 23 -12.57 14.57 8.14
CA LEU A 23 -13.87 14.23 7.57
C LEU A 23 -13.97 14.61 6.08
N THR A 24 -13.00 14.14 5.30
CA THR A 24 -12.99 14.29 3.83
C THR A 24 -12.90 12.92 3.17
N TYR A 25 -13.52 12.78 1.99
CA TYR A 25 -13.46 11.54 1.21
C TYR A 25 -12.02 11.07 0.96
N ASP A 26 -11.13 11.99 0.60
CA ASP A 26 -9.73 11.70 0.33
C ASP A 26 -9.03 11.15 1.57
N PHE A 27 -9.24 11.77 2.74
CA PHE A 27 -8.62 11.31 3.98
C PHE A 27 -9.11 9.90 4.39
N LEU A 28 -10.43 9.67 4.32
CA LEU A 28 -11.03 8.37 4.68
C LEU A 28 -10.60 7.26 3.72
N THR A 29 -10.52 7.56 2.41
CA THR A 29 -9.98 6.66 1.39
C THR A 29 -8.52 6.30 1.69
N LEU A 30 -7.69 7.32 1.97
CA LEU A 30 -6.27 7.13 2.28
C LEU A 30 -6.06 6.34 3.58
N LEU A 31 -6.96 6.46 4.55
CA LEU A 31 -6.90 5.67 5.78
C LEU A 31 -7.02 4.17 5.49
N GLY A 32 -7.99 3.77 4.66
CA GLY A 32 -8.16 2.40 4.20
C GLY A 32 -6.96 1.89 3.39
N PHE A 33 -6.48 2.73 2.46
CA PHE A 33 -5.30 2.47 1.65
C PHE A 33 -4.04 2.21 2.48
N TRP A 34 -3.69 3.13 3.37
CA TRP A 34 -2.48 3.03 4.20
C TRP A 34 -2.55 1.89 5.19
N LYS A 35 -3.73 1.62 5.78
CA LYS A 35 -3.92 0.45 6.64
C LYS A 35 -3.55 -0.84 5.91
N ASN A 36 -4.00 -1.02 4.66
CA ASN A 36 -3.68 -2.20 3.86
C ASN A 36 -2.16 -2.29 3.59
N ILE A 37 -1.57 -1.22 3.05
CA ILE A 37 -0.14 -1.17 2.69
C ILE A 37 0.76 -1.43 3.91
N ILE A 38 0.55 -0.68 5.00
CA ILE A 38 1.40 -0.75 6.19
C ILE A 38 1.31 -2.14 6.81
N THR A 39 0.12 -2.74 6.89
CA THR A 39 -0.04 -4.09 7.45
C THR A 39 0.76 -5.13 6.68
N ARG A 40 0.78 -5.04 5.34
CA ARG A 40 1.53 -5.96 4.48
C ARG A 40 3.03 -5.77 4.64
N ILE A 41 3.51 -4.52 4.64
CA ILE A 41 4.92 -4.20 4.80
C ILE A 41 5.41 -4.58 6.21
N ASP A 42 4.68 -4.22 7.27
CA ASP A 42 5.02 -4.52 8.66
C ASP A 42 5.18 -6.02 8.90
N ARG A 43 4.30 -6.85 8.33
CA ARG A 43 4.42 -8.31 8.41
C ARG A 43 5.75 -8.81 7.84
N ILE A 44 6.18 -8.28 6.70
CA ILE A 44 7.46 -8.66 6.08
C ILE A 44 8.62 -8.10 6.90
N GLN A 45 8.56 -6.84 7.33
CA GLN A 45 9.60 -6.22 8.15
C GLN A 45 9.86 -6.98 9.46
N LYS A 46 8.79 -7.38 10.16
CA LYS A 46 8.91 -8.22 11.37
C LYS A 46 9.57 -9.56 11.07
N ARG A 47 9.23 -10.19 9.94
CA ARG A 47 9.84 -11.45 9.53
C ARG A 47 11.33 -11.28 9.22
N LEU A 48 11.70 -10.22 8.51
CA LEU A 48 13.09 -9.88 8.18
C LEU A 48 13.97 -9.60 9.43
N GLN A 49 13.36 -9.16 10.53
CA GLN A 49 14.05 -8.92 11.80
C GLN A 49 14.12 -10.15 12.71
N GLY A 50 13.63 -11.31 12.25
CA GLY A 50 13.68 -12.55 13.02
C GLY A 50 15.11 -13.06 13.23
N PRO A 51 15.45 -13.62 14.41
CA PRO A 51 16.80 -14.08 14.71
C PRO A 51 17.25 -15.27 13.85
N SER A 52 16.32 -16.03 13.30
CA SER A 52 16.57 -17.16 12.40
C SER A 52 16.50 -16.78 10.91
N MET A 53 16.44 -15.49 10.58
CA MET A 53 16.31 -15.03 9.20
C MET A 53 17.61 -15.25 8.43
N ASN A 54 17.51 -15.76 7.20
CA ASN A 54 18.62 -15.92 6.27
C ASN A 54 18.35 -15.17 4.96
N PHE A 55 19.40 -14.92 4.17
CA PHE A 55 19.30 -14.12 2.94
C PHE A 55 18.35 -14.73 1.91
N HIS A 56 18.31 -16.06 1.79
CA HIS A 56 17.40 -16.76 0.87
C HIS A 56 15.92 -16.50 1.22
N SER A 57 15.56 -16.74 2.48
CA SER A 57 14.20 -16.55 2.97
C SER A 57 13.80 -15.08 2.89
N ALA A 58 14.71 -14.17 3.25
CA ALA A 58 14.50 -12.74 3.14
C ALA A 58 14.29 -12.29 1.67
N ALA A 59 15.00 -12.88 0.71
CA ALA A 59 14.81 -12.61 -0.72
C ALA A 59 13.45 -13.09 -1.21
N LEU A 60 13.02 -14.30 -0.81
CA LEU A 60 11.68 -14.82 -1.11
C LEU A 60 10.57 -13.93 -0.52
N ASP A 61 10.78 -13.43 0.69
CA ASP A 61 9.84 -12.54 1.38
C ASP A 61 9.66 -11.21 0.66
N LEU A 62 10.76 -10.58 0.24
CA LEU A 62 10.74 -9.35 -0.55
C LEU A 62 10.16 -9.59 -1.95
N LYS A 63 10.44 -10.74 -2.57
CA LYS A 63 9.85 -11.14 -3.85
C LYS A 63 8.32 -11.23 -3.74
N ALA A 64 7.82 -11.94 -2.74
CA ALA A 64 6.40 -12.08 -2.51
C ALA A 64 5.72 -10.72 -2.27
N LEU A 65 6.38 -9.82 -1.53
CA LEU A 65 5.85 -8.47 -1.29
C LEU A 65 5.83 -7.61 -2.56
N LYS A 66 6.89 -7.68 -3.36
CA LYS A 66 6.98 -7.00 -4.66
C LYS A 66 5.86 -7.48 -5.59
N ASP A 67 5.70 -8.81 -5.70
CA ASP A 67 4.72 -9.43 -6.58
C ASP A 67 3.29 -9.08 -6.14
N TYR A 68 3.03 -9.03 -4.83
CA TYR A 68 1.76 -8.53 -4.28
C TYR A 68 1.43 -7.11 -4.76
N PHE A 69 2.34 -6.15 -4.58
CA PHE A 69 2.07 -4.76 -4.98
C PHE A 69 1.94 -4.57 -6.49
N ASN A 70 2.57 -5.42 -7.29
CA ASN A 70 2.43 -5.38 -8.75
C ASN A 70 1.10 -5.98 -9.22
N ASN A 71 0.77 -7.17 -8.73
CA ASN A 71 -0.36 -7.95 -9.22
C ASN A 71 -1.68 -7.45 -8.67
N ASP A 72 -1.71 -6.97 -7.42
CA ASP A 72 -2.93 -6.55 -6.74
C ASP A 72 -3.12 -5.02 -6.80
N ARG A 73 -2.32 -4.29 -7.59
CA ARG A 73 -2.32 -2.82 -7.69
C ARG A 73 -3.73 -2.23 -7.83
N GLU A 74 -4.47 -2.70 -8.82
CA GLU A 74 -5.84 -2.22 -9.08
C GLU A 74 -6.81 -2.66 -7.98
N CYS A 75 -6.62 -3.86 -7.41
CA CYS A 75 -7.45 -4.37 -6.33
C CYS A 75 -7.31 -3.49 -5.07
N ILE A 76 -6.07 -3.21 -4.65
CA ILE A 76 -5.76 -2.37 -3.48
C ILE A 76 -6.41 -0.99 -3.61
N VAL A 77 -6.31 -0.37 -4.79
CA VAL A 77 -6.89 0.95 -5.05
C VAL A 77 -8.42 0.90 -5.01
N ASN A 78 -9.02 -0.07 -5.69
CA ASN A 78 -10.48 -0.22 -5.71
C ASN A 78 -11.07 -0.55 -4.34
N GLU A 79 -10.39 -1.36 -3.53
CA GLU A 79 -10.77 -1.62 -2.14
C GLU A 79 -10.70 -0.37 -1.29
N ALA A 80 -9.64 0.44 -1.41
CA ALA A 80 -9.49 1.69 -0.69
C ALA A 80 -10.60 2.70 -1.04
N LEU A 81 -10.92 2.84 -2.33
CA LEU A 81 -12.02 3.70 -2.79
C LEU A 81 -13.37 3.28 -2.20
N LYS A 82 -13.67 1.96 -2.19
CA LYS A 82 -14.88 1.42 -1.58
C LYS A 82 -14.94 1.67 -0.07
N ILE A 83 -13.82 1.50 0.63
CA ILE A 83 -13.73 1.81 2.06
C ILE A 83 -14.02 3.29 2.31
N GLY A 84 -13.47 4.19 1.48
CA GLY A 84 -13.75 5.62 1.56
C GLY A 84 -15.23 5.95 1.36
N GLU A 85 -15.88 5.34 0.37
CA GLU A 85 -17.31 5.48 0.10
C GLU A 85 -18.15 5.03 1.31
N ILE A 86 -17.88 3.83 1.84
CA ILE A 86 -18.57 3.29 3.02
C ILE A 86 -18.40 4.20 4.24
N LEU A 87 -17.18 4.67 4.52
CA LEU A 87 -16.92 5.55 5.66
C LEU A 87 -17.60 6.92 5.52
N CYS A 88 -17.66 7.46 4.30
CA CYS A 88 -18.39 8.69 4.04
C CYS A 88 -19.90 8.53 4.28
N GLU A 89 -20.49 7.40 3.84
CA GLU A 89 -21.89 7.09 4.09
C GLU A 89 -22.16 6.91 5.60
N GLU A 90 -21.33 6.15 6.31
CA GLU A 90 -21.46 5.92 7.75
C GLU A 90 -21.35 7.22 8.56
N TRP A 91 -20.46 8.13 8.16
CA TRP A 91 -20.17 9.36 8.90
C TRP A 91 -20.87 10.60 8.33
N ASN A 92 -21.77 10.40 7.37
CA ASN A 92 -22.55 11.44 6.69
C ASN A 92 -21.68 12.57 6.10
N VAL A 93 -20.52 12.21 5.56
CA VAL A 93 -19.60 13.12 4.88
C VAL A 93 -20.05 13.26 3.43
N GLN A 94 -20.37 14.49 3.03
CA GLN A 94 -20.76 14.79 1.64
C GLN A 94 -19.54 14.64 0.73
N PHE A 95 -19.69 13.86 -0.34
CA PHE A 95 -18.67 13.76 -1.39
C PHE A 95 -19.35 13.69 -2.75
N GLU A 96 -18.73 14.32 -3.75
CA GLU A 96 -19.23 14.26 -5.13
C GLU A 96 -18.98 12.85 -5.67
N ASN A 97 -20.01 12.01 -5.58
CA ASN A 97 -20.08 10.78 -6.36
C ASN A 97 -20.06 11.21 -7.84
N GLY A 98 -18.94 11.00 -8.53
CA GLY A 98 -18.71 11.37 -9.93
C GLY A 98 -19.65 10.69 -10.97
N GLN A 99 -20.81 10.17 -10.55
CA GLN A 99 -21.84 9.55 -11.38
C GLN A 99 -23.16 10.30 -11.45
N GLU A 100 -23.32 11.47 -10.82
CA GLU A 100 -24.41 12.35 -11.24
C GLU A 100 -24.05 12.93 -12.62
N LYS A 101 -24.46 12.22 -13.67
CA LYS A 101 -24.47 12.72 -15.04
C LYS A 101 -25.25 14.03 -15.06
N LYS A 102 -24.56 15.16 -14.89
CA LYS A 102 -25.10 16.48 -15.19
C LYS A 102 -25.65 16.40 -16.60
N LYS A 103 -26.98 16.50 -16.75
CA LYS A 103 -27.64 16.53 -18.05
C LYS A 103 -26.97 17.65 -18.84
N LYS A 104 -26.26 17.27 -19.89
CA LYS A 104 -25.51 18.20 -20.74
C LYS A 104 -26.50 19.21 -21.32
N ILE A 105 -26.48 20.45 -20.83
CA ILE A 105 -27.20 21.55 -21.47
C ILE A 105 -26.43 21.84 -22.76
N ILE A 106 -27.14 21.82 -23.89
CA ILE A 106 -26.60 22.18 -25.20
C ILE A 106 -26.08 23.62 -25.13
N GLY A 107 -24.77 23.82 -25.27
CA GLY A 107 -24.18 25.15 -25.50
C GLY A 107 -22.88 25.50 -24.75
N GLU A 108 -22.48 24.80 -23.70
CA GLU A 108 -21.25 25.13 -22.97
C GLU A 108 -20.02 24.43 -23.56
N ASN A 109 -19.25 25.18 -24.35
CA ASN A 109 -17.90 24.83 -24.79
C ASN A 109 -16.85 25.38 -23.81
N SER A 110 -16.71 24.73 -22.65
CA SER A 110 -15.44 24.59 -21.92
C SER A 110 -15.68 23.98 -20.54
N HIS A 111 -15.62 22.65 -20.45
CA HIS A 111 -15.27 22.05 -19.16
C HIS A 111 -13.75 21.95 -19.12
N ASP A 112 -13.13 22.85 -18.38
CA ASP A 112 -11.91 22.49 -17.66
C ASP A 112 -12.31 21.33 -16.73
N ALA A 113 -12.14 20.11 -17.24
CA ALA A 113 -12.52 18.90 -16.54
C ALA A 113 -11.45 18.63 -15.49
N GLY A 114 -11.46 19.42 -14.42
CA GLY A 114 -10.78 19.04 -13.18
C GLY A 114 -11.17 17.61 -12.85
N LEU A 115 -10.16 16.77 -12.58
CA LEU A 115 -10.40 15.39 -12.18
C LEU A 115 -11.35 15.40 -10.97
N SER A 116 -12.41 14.59 -11.01
CA SER A 116 -13.23 14.34 -9.82
C SER A 116 -12.31 13.90 -8.67
N SER A 117 -12.62 14.28 -7.42
CA SER A 117 -11.81 13.91 -6.24
C SER A 117 -11.46 12.41 -6.22
N LYS A 118 -12.38 11.56 -6.68
CA LYS A 118 -12.16 10.12 -6.87
C LYS A 118 -11.03 9.78 -7.84
N ASN A 119 -10.98 10.44 -9.00
CA ASN A 119 -9.95 10.18 -10.01
C ASN A 119 -8.58 10.72 -9.55
N GLU A 120 -8.57 11.85 -8.84
CA GLU A 120 -7.34 12.41 -8.31
C GLU A 120 -6.76 11.53 -7.21
N ILE A 121 -7.58 11.07 -6.26
CA ILE A 121 -7.10 10.19 -5.19
C ILE A 121 -6.68 8.81 -5.72
N GLU A 122 -7.38 8.29 -6.73
CA GLU A 122 -6.98 7.08 -7.45
C GLU A 122 -5.58 7.23 -8.07
N ARG A 123 -5.33 8.36 -8.75
CA ARG A 123 -4.03 8.67 -9.36
C ARG A 123 -2.93 8.76 -8.30
N VAL A 124 -3.19 9.42 -7.17
CA VAL A 124 -2.23 9.54 -6.05
C VAL A 124 -1.89 8.16 -5.47
N MET A 125 -2.89 7.32 -5.21
CA MET A 125 -2.68 5.97 -4.68
C MET A 125 -1.86 5.10 -5.65
N LYS A 126 -2.20 5.15 -6.95
CA LYS A 126 -1.49 4.45 -8.02
C LYS A 126 -0.02 4.85 -8.11
N SER A 127 0.27 6.15 -8.17
CA SER A 127 1.64 6.67 -8.17
C SER A 127 2.42 6.27 -6.92
N THR A 128 1.75 6.25 -5.77
CA THR A 128 2.36 5.83 -4.50
C THR A 128 2.71 4.35 -4.50
N LEU A 129 1.82 3.49 -5.00
CA LEU A 129 2.09 2.05 -5.18
C LEU A 129 3.25 1.81 -6.14
N ASP A 130 3.32 2.55 -7.25
CA ASP A 130 4.39 2.42 -8.23
C ASP A 130 5.76 2.75 -7.59
N ARG A 131 5.81 3.80 -6.77
CA ARG A 131 7.01 4.15 -6.00
C ARG A 131 7.37 3.07 -4.98
N ILE A 132 6.41 2.57 -4.23
CA ILE A 132 6.62 1.48 -3.25
C ILE A 132 7.16 0.23 -3.95
N HIS A 133 6.57 -0.15 -5.08
CA HIS A 133 7.00 -1.30 -5.87
C HIS A 133 8.45 -1.14 -6.34
N MET A 134 8.83 0.03 -6.86
CA MET A 134 10.20 0.31 -7.30
C MET A 134 11.21 0.15 -6.16
N GLU A 135 10.93 0.72 -4.99
CA GLU A 135 11.80 0.65 -3.80
C GLU A 135 11.94 -0.78 -3.28
N ILE A 136 10.85 -1.55 -3.25
CA ILE A 136 10.88 -2.97 -2.83
C ILE A 136 11.63 -3.80 -3.86
N ASN A 137 11.45 -3.53 -5.15
CA ASN A 137 12.15 -4.22 -6.22
C ASN A 137 13.67 -3.98 -6.15
N GLU A 138 14.12 -2.76 -5.85
CA GLU A 138 15.55 -2.48 -5.64
C GLU A 138 16.11 -3.27 -4.46
N ARG A 139 15.40 -3.30 -3.33
CA ARG A 139 15.81 -4.07 -2.14
C ARG A 139 15.85 -5.57 -2.43
N PHE A 140 14.84 -6.08 -3.13
CA PHE A 140 14.81 -7.47 -3.58
C PHE A 140 16.01 -7.79 -4.45
N PHE A 141 16.31 -6.95 -5.46
CA PHE A 141 17.43 -7.19 -6.37
C PHE A 141 18.75 -7.28 -5.61
N ARG A 142 19.04 -6.31 -4.74
CA ARG A 142 20.26 -6.31 -3.92
C ARG A 142 20.40 -7.56 -3.06
N LEU A 143 19.31 -7.98 -2.43
CA LEU A 143 19.32 -9.14 -1.55
C LEU A 143 19.42 -10.46 -2.34
N ASN A 144 18.74 -10.54 -3.48
CA ASN A 144 18.80 -11.69 -4.38
C ASN A 144 20.19 -11.83 -5.00
N GLU A 145 20.88 -10.74 -5.32
CA GLU A 145 22.28 -10.80 -5.74
C GLU A 145 23.19 -11.37 -4.64
N MET A 146 22.95 -11.03 -3.37
CA MET A 146 23.68 -11.62 -2.25
C MET A 146 23.36 -13.11 -2.10
N ASP A 147 22.08 -13.49 -2.22
CA ASP A 147 21.66 -14.90 -2.17
C ASP A 147 22.27 -15.73 -3.30
N LEU A 148 22.34 -15.20 -4.52
CA LEU A 148 23.00 -15.88 -5.64
C LEU A 148 24.50 -16.06 -5.41
N LYS A 149 25.16 -15.09 -4.78
CA LYS A 149 26.62 -15.13 -4.54
C LYS A 149 27.00 -15.98 -3.32
N PHE A 150 26.18 -15.97 -2.27
CA PHE A 150 26.54 -16.54 -0.96
C PHE A 150 25.51 -17.53 -0.41
N GLY A 151 24.36 -17.71 -1.06
CA GLY A 151 23.30 -18.61 -0.62
C GLY A 151 23.75 -20.07 -0.52
N PHE A 152 24.77 -20.47 -1.29
CA PHE A 152 25.39 -21.79 -1.17
C PHE A 152 25.94 -22.06 0.25
N LEU A 153 26.38 -21.02 0.97
CA LEU A 153 26.86 -21.14 2.37
C LEU A 153 25.75 -21.55 3.33
N LEU A 154 24.48 -21.37 2.95
CA LEU A 154 23.33 -21.76 3.75
C LEU A 154 22.97 -23.23 3.56
N ASN A 155 23.55 -23.92 2.56
CA ASN A 155 23.38 -25.35 2.32
C ASN A 155 24.65 -26.13 2.67
N VAL A 156 24.90 -26.28 3.97
CA VAL A 156 26.09 -26.99 4.50
C VAL A 156 26.12 -28.46 4.03
N GLU A 157 24.97 -29.08 3.82
CA GLU A 157 24.88 -30.47 3.34
C GLU A 157 25.41 -30.59 1.89
N GLU A 158 25.01 -29.68 1.01
CA GLU A 158 25.51 -29.59 -0.36
C GLU A 158 27.00 -29.23 -0.41
N LEU A 159 27.48 -28.41 0.52
CA LEU A 159 28.90 -28.07 0.66
C LEU A 159 29.76 -29.24 1.14
N CYS A 160 29.27 -30.01 2.12
CA CYS A 160 30.04 -31.10 2.72
C CYS A 160 30.00 -32.39 1.91
N TYR A 161 28.91 -32.66 1.20
CA TYR A 161 28.70 -33.94 0.52
C TYR A 161 28.66 -33.82 -1.01
N GLY A 162 28.72 -32.61 -1.56
CA GLY A 162 28.54 -32.35 -2.99
C GLY A 162 27.13 -32.69 -3.47
N HIS A 163 26.80 -32.29 -4.70
CA HIS A 163 25.64 -32.87 -5.37
C HIS A 163 25.88 -34.39 -5.45
N LYS A 164 25.01 -35.20 -4.83
CA LYS A 164 24.91 -36.64 -5.12
C LYS A 164 24.35 -36.82 -6.54
N THR A 165 25.06 -36.33 -7.53
CA THR A 165 24.86 -36.69 -8.93
C THR A 165 26.06 -37.50 -9.34
N ASP A 166 26.08 -38.76 -8.92
CA ASP A 166 26.87 -39.77 -9.60
C ASP A 166 26.16 -41.12 -9.50
N VAL A 167 26.12 -41.79 -10.66
CA VAL A 167 25.89 -43.23 -10.87
C VAL A 167 24.44 -43.74 -10.90
N LEU A 168 23.69 -43.45 -11.98
CA LEU A 168 22.65 -44.37 -12.50
C LEU A 168 22.48 -44.27 -14.04
N LEU A 169 23.56 -44.21 -14.82
CA LEU A 169 23.53 -44.59 -16.23
C LEU A 169 24.78 -45.41 -16.58
N GLY A 170 24.84 -46.60 -15.99
CA GLY A 170 25.61 -47.72 -16.49
C GLY A 170 24.68 -48.93 -16.55
N ASN A 171 24.12 -49.17 -17.73
CA ASN A 171 23.66 -50.46 -18.24
C ASN A 171 23.56 -50.35 -19.76
#